data_AF-A0AAD1NMS8-F1
#
_entry.id   AF-A0AAD1NMS8-F1
#
_cell.length_a   1.000
_cell.length_b   1.000
_cell.length_c   1.000
_cell.angle_alpha   90.00
_cell.angle_beta   90.00
_cell.angle_gamma   90.00
#
_symmetry.space_group_name_H-M   'P 1'
#
loop_
_entity.id
_entity.type
_entity.pdbx_description
1 polymer ?
#
loop_
_entity_poly.entity_id
_entity_poly.type
_entity_poly.pdbx_seq_one_letter_code
_entity_poly.pdbx_strand_id
1 'polypeptide(L)'
;MTYTLETDGYKIEIEINCESEMLCDDVSYIGQSKKSGNKIRLTGRTVHTVCNDGVTPCTFQGYEFQNGSINYFVSVFGELSVTNQHGELILEQSGQWLD
;
A
#
# COMPACT_ATOMS: atom_id res chain seq x y z
N MET A 1 -13.48 4.61 -0.57
CA MET A 1 -13.09 4.99 0.82
C MET A 1 -11.66 5.49 0.78
N THR A 2 -11.29 6.49 1.61
CA THR A 2 -9.96 7.11 1.53
C THR A 2 -9.27 7.06 2.89
N TYR A 3 -8.01 6.61 2.90
CA TYR A 3 -7.17 6.49 4.08
C TYR A 3 -5.87 7.27 3.87
N THR A 4 -5.35 7.87 4.94
CA THR A 4 -4.06 8.58 4.88
C THR A 4 -3.06 7.93 5.83
N LEU A 5 -1.92 7.50 5.32
CA LEU A 5 -0.76 7.10 6.11
C LEU A 5 0.26 8.24 6.11
N GLU A 6 0.63 8.69 7.30
CA GLU A 6 1.66 9.69 7.49
C GLU A 6 2.93 9.07 8.06
N THR A 7 4.02 9.13 7.28
CA THR A 7 5.37 8.68 7.67
C THR A 7 6.30 9.89 7.82
N ASP A 8 7.54 9.66 8.24
CA ASP A 8 8.55 10.73 8.31
C ASP A 8 8.85 11.35 6.93
N GLY A 9 8.89 10.54 5.87
CA GLY A 9 9.29 11.00 4.53
C GLY A 9 8.13 11.29 3.58
N TYR A 10 6.98 10.68 3.80
CA TYR A 10 5.87 10.66 2.83
C TYR A 10 4.50 10.83 3.50
N LYS A 11 3.61 11.50 2.76
CA LYS A 11 2.16 11.40 2.96
C LYS A 11 1.62 10.47 1.88
N ILE A 12 0.89 9.45 2.27
CA ILE A 12 0.32 8.44 1.37
C ILE A 12 -1.19 8.49 1.50
N GLU A 13 -1.88 8.70 0.39
CA GLU A 13 -3.34 8.63 0.33
C GLU A 13 -3.71 7.37 -0.43
N ILE A 14 -4.54 6.52 0.17
CA ILE A 14 -5.06 5.30 -0.43
C ILE A 14 -6.55 5.46 -0.62
N GLU A 15 -7.02 5.24 -1.83
CA GLU A 15 -8.44 5.29 -2.17
C GLU A 15 -8.89 3.94 -2.75
N ILE A 16 -9.84 3.31 -2.08
CA ILE A 16 -10.44 2.04 -2.52
C ILE A 16 -11.64 2.37 -3.39
N ASN A 17 -11.59 1.98 -4.66
CA ASN A 17 -12.62 2.24 -5.67
C ASN A 17 -13.60 1.08 -5.85
N CYS A 18 -13.52 0.05 -5.01
CA CYS A 18 -14.40 -1.12 -5.05
C CYS A 18 -15.57 -1.00 -4.06
N GLU A 19 -16.61 -1.81 -4.29
CA GLU A 19 -17.74 -1.95 -3.35
C GLU A 19 -17.33 -2.65 -2.04
N SER A 20 -16.25 -3.44 -2.05
CA SER A 20 -15.70 -4.12 -0.88
C SER A 20 -14.20 -3.95 -0.78
N GLU A 21 -13.67 -3.80 0.44
CA GLU A 21 -12.23 -3.65 0.69
C GLU A 21 -11.48 -4.98 0.64
N MET A 22 -12.17 -6.08 0.93
CA MET A 22 -11.52 -7.38 1.16
C MET A 22 -11.03 -8.06 -0.13
N LEU A 23 -11.54 -7.70 -1.31
CA LEU A 23 -11.07 -8.24 -2.58
C LEU A 23 -11.16 -7.13 -3.63
N CYS A 24 -10.26 -6.15 -3.52
CA CYS A 24 -10.27 -4.99 -4.41
C CYS A 24 -8.99 -4.94 -5.23
N ASP A 25 -9.13 -5.04 -6.55
CA ASP A 25 -8.04 -4.87 -7.52
C ASP A 25 -7.99 -3.46 -8.13
N ASP A 26 -8.81 -2.54 -7.61
CA ASP A 26 -8.85 -1.13 -8.00
C ASP A 26 -8.66 -0.22 -6.77
N VAL A 27 -7.41 -0.15 -6.33
CA VAL A 27 -6.97 0.74 -5.25
C VAL A 27 -6.04 1.80 -5.83
N SER A 28 -6.36 3.07 -5.62
CA SER A 28 -5.52 4.22 -5.96
C SER A 28 -4.53 4.52 -4.84
N TYR A 29 -3.27 4.77 -5.18
CA TYR A 29 -2.22 5.26 -4.29
C TYR A 29 -1.74 6.63 -4.75
N ILE A 30 -1.66 7.59 -3.83
CA ILE A 30 -1.01 8.88 -4.05
C ILE A 30 0.08 9.06 -3.01
N GLY A 31 1.33 8.87 -3.43
CA GLY A 31 2.50 9.10 -2.58
C GLY A 31 3.07 10.49 -2.82
N GLN A 32 3.10 11.32 -1.78
CA GLN A 32 3.74 12.63 -1.81
C GLN A 32 5.00 12.64 -0.94
N SER A 33 6.15 12.98 -1.54
CA SER A 33 7.39 13.24 -0.78
C SER A 33 7.26 14.54 0.02
N LYS A 34 7.45 14.48 1.33
CA LYS A 34 7.46 15.67 2.20
C LYS A 34 8.66 16.58 1.93
N LYS A 35 9.78 16.00 1.51
CA LYS A 35 11.03 16.73 1.19
C LYS A 35 10.92 17.55 -0.09
N SER A 36 10.38 16.96 -1.15
CA SER A 36 10.37 17.58 -2.49
C SER A 36 9.00 18.08 -2.94
N GLY A 37 7.92 17.64 -2.29
CA GLY A 37 6.55 17.90 -2.72
C GLY A 37 6.09 17.06 -3.92
N ASN A 38 6.99 16.33 -4.57
CA ASN A 38 6.69 15.49 -5.72
C ASN A 38 5.68 14.40 -5.38
N LYS A 39 4.80 14.12 -6.34
CA LYS A 39 3.72 13.14 -6.22
C LYS A 39 3.84 12.05 -7.27
N ILE A 40 3.53 10.82 -6.88
CA ILE A 40 3.27 9.72 -7.80
C ILE A 40 1.86 9.20 -7.58
N ARG A 41 1.25 8.69 -8.65
CA ARG A 41 -0.05 8.03 -8.61
C ARG A 41 0.08 6.63 -9.17
N LEU A 42 -0.40 5.64 -8.44
CA LEU A 42 -0.37 4.23 -8.83
C LEU A 42 -1.74 3.60 -8.65
N THR A 43 -2.00 2.53 -9.38
CA THR A 43 -3.16 1.65 -9.18
C THR A 43 -2.65 0.28 -8.76
N GLY A 44 -3.34 -0.34 -7.83
CA GLY A 44 -2.96 -1.61 -7.23
C GLY A 44 -4.14 -2.30 -6.57
N ARG A 45 -3.85 -3.17 -5.61
CA ARG A 45 -4.87 -4.06 -5.02
C ARG A 45 -4.69 -4.26 -3.52
N THR A 46 -5.72 -4.79 -2.87
CA THR A 46 -5.64 -5.25 -1.49
C THR A 46 -4.97 -6.61 -1.38
N VAL A 47 -4.20 -6.80 -0.31
CA VAL A 47 -3.43 -8.01 -0.03
C VAL A 47 -4.00 -8.67 1.22
N HIS A 48 -4.22 -9.98 1.13
CA HIS A 48 -4.76 -10.79 2.21
C HIS A 48 -3.95 -12.07 2.36
N THR A 49 -3.85 -12.59 3.58
CA THR A 49 -3.42 -13.97 3.77
C THR A 49 -4.53 -14.92 3.36
N VAL A 50 -4.15 -16.10 2.87
CA VAL A 50 -5.09 -17.22 2.74
C VAL A 50 -5.22 -17.95 4.08
N CYS A 51 -6.42 -18.37 4.41
CA CYS A 51 -6.69 -19.24 5.55
C CYS A 51 -6.02 -20.62 5.35
N ASN A 52 -6.07 -21.48 6.38
CA ASN A 52 -5.49 -22.83 6.34
C ASN A 52 -6.12 -23.76 5.27
N ASP A 53 -7.23 -23.35 4.64
CA ASP A 53 -7.84 -24.03 3.52
C ASP A 53 -7.20 -23.70 2.16
N GLY A 54 -6.31 -22.71 2.11
CA GLY A 54 -5.55 -22.31 0.92
C GLY A 54 -6.35 -21.50 -0.10
N VAL A 55 -7.61 -21.16 0.17
CA VAL A 55 -8.50 -20.50 -0.82
C VAL A 55 -9.25 -19.32 -0.21
N THR A 56 -9.62 -19.37 1.07
CA THR A 56 -10.41 -18.31 1.70
C THR A 56 -9.51 -17.16 2.14
N PRO A 57 -9.79 -15.90 1.78
CA PRO A 57 -9.06 -14.75 2.33
C PRO A 57 -9.35 -14.62 3.84
N CYS A 58 -8.29 -14.51 4.66
CA CYS A 58 -8.37 -14.52 6.12
C CYS A 58 -8.09 -13.15 6.71
N THR A 59 -6.86 -12.65 6.55
CA THR A 59 -6.41 -11.43 7.24
C THR A 59 -5.90 -10.41 6.25
N PHE A 60 -6.55 -9.25 6.24
CA PHE A 60 -6.11 -8.10 5.49
C PHE A 60 -4.73 -7.65 5.94
N GLN A 61 -3.77 -7.64 5.01
CA GLN A 61 -2.37 -7.28 5.26
C GLN A 61 -2.07 -5.85 4.84
N GLY A 62 -2.77 -5.34 3.82
CA GLY A 62 -2.55 -3.99 3.32
C GLY A 62 -2.73 -3.90 1.81
N TYR A 63 -1.90 -3.08 1.18
CA TYR A 63 -2.08 -2.69 -0.22
C TYR A 63 -0.78 -2.88 -0.99
N GLU A 64 -0.84 -3.46 -2.18
CA GLU A 64 0.31 -3.58 -3.08
C GLU A 64 0.11 -2.73 -4.34
N PHE A 65 1.20 -2.14 -4.81
CA PHE A 65 1.26 -1.35 -6.05
C PHE A 65 2.56 -1.64 -6.79
N GLN A 66 2.53 -1.57 -8.11
CA GLN A 66 3.71 -1.78 -8.96
C GLN A 66 3.92 -0.59 -9.89
N ASN A 67 5.17 -0.17 -10.04
CA ASN A 67 5.60 0.84 -11.00
C ASN A 67 6.88 0.40 -11.71
N GLY A 68 6.73 -0.25 -12.86
CA GLY A 68 7.86 -0.88 -13.56
C GLY A 68 8.50 -1.97 -12.70
N SER A 69 9.80 -1.83 -12.43
CA SER A 69 10.57 -2.79 -11.61
C SER A 69 10.54 -2.50 -10.11
N ILE A 70 9.67 -1.60 -9.65
CA ILE A 70 9.54 -1.20 -8.24
C ILE A 70 8.17 -1.64 -7.72
N ASN A 71 8.19 -2.32 -6.58
CA ASN A 71 7.00 -2.73 -5.85
C ASN A 71 6.87 -1.89 -4.59
N TYR A 72 5.63 -1.52 -4.27
CA TYR A 72 5.27 -0.74 -3.10
C TYR A 72 4.27 -1.57 -2.30
N PHE A 73 4.50 -1.68 -1.00
CA PHE A 73 3.58 -2.30 -0.08
C PHE A 73 3.28 -1.34 1.06
N VAL A 74 2.00 -1.16 1.36
CA VAL A 74 1.53 -0.37 2.50
C VAL A 74 0.77 -1.29 3.43
N SER A 75 1.37 -1.58 4.58
CA SER A 75 0.83 -2.47 5.60
C SER A 75 -0.33 -1.83 6.36
N VAL A 76 -1.32 -2.64 6.77
CA VAL A 76 -2.37 -2.22 7.72
C VAL A 76 -1.81 -1.70 9.04
N PHE A 77 -0.57 -2.08 9.40
CA PHE A 77 0.10 -1.61 10.61
C PHE A 77 0.82 -0.27 10.43
N GLY A 78 0.74 0.35 9.26
CA GLY A 78 1.28 1.69 9.00
C GLY A 78 2.74 1.67 8.52
N GLU A 79 3.18 0.59 7.89
CA GLU A 79 4.51 0.48 7.30
C GLU A 79 4.44 0.66 5.79
N LEU A 80 5.27 1.54 5.24
CA LEU A 80 5.57 1.64 3.82
C LEU A 80 6.86 0.86 3.54
N SER A 81 6.79 -0.12 2.64
CA SER A 81 7.95 -0.84 2.13
C SER A 81 8.02 -0.69 0.61
N VAL A 82 9.20 -0.38 0.09
CA VAL A 82 9.47 -0.28 -1.35
C VAL A 82 10.61 -1.22 -1.69
N THR A 83 10.38 -2.13 -2.62
CA THR A 83 11.35 -3.14 -3.05
C THR A 83 11.52 -3.11 -4.56
N ASN A 84 12.65 -3.63 -5.05
CA ASN A 84 12.78 -3.90 -6.48
C ASN A 84 12.12 -5.24 -6.86
N GLN A 85 12.14 -5.57 -8.16
CA GLN A 85 11.64 -6.83 -8.70
C GLN A 85 12.36 -8.09 -8.18
N HIS A 86 13.53 -7.96 -7.55
CA HIS A 86 14.29 -9.05 -6.93
C HIS A 86 13.99 -9.20 -5.44
N GLY A 87 13.12 -8.35 -4.88
CA GLY A 87 12.79 -8.34 -3.45
C GLY A 87 13.81 -7.59 -2.59
N GLU A 88 14.75 -6.87 -3.18
CA GLU A 88 15.70 -6.06 -2.42
C GLU A 88 15.02 -4.79 -1.90
N LEU A 89 15.16 -4.52 -0.60
CA LEU A 89 14.58 -3.37 0.06
C LEU A 89 15.28 -2.07 -0.38
N ILE A 90 14.48 -1.11 -0.85
CA ILE A 90 14.93 0.23 -1.28
C ILE A 90 14.59 1.27 -0.21
N LEU A 91 13.40 1.16 0.39
CA LEU A 91 12.91 2.08 1.40
C LEU A 91 11.97 1.34 2.35
N GLU A 92 12.11 1.61 3.63
CA GLU A 92 11.16 1.21 4.67
C GLU A 92 10.91 2.40 5.59
N GLN A 93 9.64 2.70 5.86
CA GLN A 93 9.24 3.74 6.80
C GLN A 93 7.98 3.33 7.54
N SER A 94 8.02 3.44 8.86
CA SER A 94 6.82 3.35 9.70
C SER A 94 6.12 4.71 9.77
N GLY A 95 4.82 4.69 10.00
CA GLY A 95 3.98 5.86 10.11
C GLY A 95 2.74 5.62 10.96
N GLN A 96 1.79 6.54 10.85
CA GLN A 96 0.50 6.47 11.53
C GLN A 96 -0.61 6.65 10.51
N TRP A 97 -1.61 5.76 10.56
CA TRP A 97 -2.87 5.99 9.88
C TRP A 97 -3.62 7.12 10.57
N LEU A 98 -4.13 8.05 9.78
CA LEU A 98 -4.96 9.15 10.25
C LEU A 98 -6.43 8.76 10.09
N ASP A 99 -7.21 8.96 11.15
CA ASP A 99 -8.69 8.90 11.15
C ASP A 99 -9.31 10.09 10.40
#